data_AF-A0A917DJ82-F1
#
_entry.id   AF-A0A917DJ82-F1
#
_cell.length_a   1.000
_cell.length_b   1.000
_cell.length_c   1.000
_cell.angle_alpha   90.00
_cell.angle_beta   90.00
_cell.angle_gamma   90.00
#
_symmetry.space_group_name_H-M   'P 1'
#
loop_
_entity.id
_entity.type
_entity.pdbx_description
1 polymer ?
#
loop_
_entity_poly.entity_id
_entity_poly.type
_entity_poly.pdbx_seq_one_letter_code
_entity_poly.pdbx_strand_id
1 'polypeptide(L)' 'MQVFQPVENIADFRSLDEGEILCGYLDGMTGSPCTLAEVSRSYWHGWRNGLVDGGFTERDGPQLRLEAQFWALST' A
#
# COMPACT_ATOMS: atom_id res chain seq x y z
N MET A 1 6.25 15.65 -6.84
CA MET A 1 6.67 15.61 -5.43
C MET A 1 6.10 14.33 -4.84
N GLN A 2 6.94 13.39 -4.44
CA GLN A 2 6.48 12.16 -3.80
C GLN A 2 6.41 12.44 -2.30
N VAL A 3 5.19 12.52 -1.75
CA VAL A 3 4.96 12.89 -0.34
C VAL A 3 5.46 11.78 0.59
N PHE A 4 5.43 10.53 0.13
CA PHE A 4 5.87 9.35 0.89
C PHE A 4 6.81 8.47 0.07
N GLN A 5 7.75 7.82 0.74
CA GLN A 5 8.49 6.71 0.16
C GLN A 5 7.62 5.45 0.18
N PRO A 6 7.52 4.68 -0.94
CA PRO A 6 6.87 3.38 -0.97
C PRO A 6 7.36 2.46 0.14
N VAL A 7 6.49 1.58 0.62
CA VAL A 7 6.88 0.50 1.54
C VAL A 7 7.40 -0.67 0.72
N GLU A 8 8.59 -1.15 1.05
CA GLU A 8 9.29 -2.16 0.25
C GLU A 8 9.78 -3.36 1.05
N ASN A 9 9.63 -3.34 2.38
CA ASN A 9 10.09 -4.40 3.26
C ASN A 9 9.20 -4.57 4.49
N ILE A 10 9.31 -5.74 5.13
CA ILE A 10 8.42 -6.11 6.24
C ILE A 10 8.64 -5.25 7.49
N ALA A 11 9.88 -4.83 7.77
CA ALA A 11 10.16 -4.00 8.93
C ALA A 11 9.45 -2.63 8.80
N ASP A 12 9.48 -2.07 7.61
CA ASP A 12 8.80 -0.82 7.27
C ASP A 12 7.27 -1.00 7.27
N PHE A 13 6.76 -2.10 6.70
CA PHE A 13 5.33 -2.44 6.76
C PHE A 13 4.81 -2.54 8.20
N ARG A 14 5.57 -3.18 9.09
CA ARG A 14 5.20 -3.34 10.51
C ARG A 14 5.19 -2.03 11.31
N SER A 15 5.74 -0.95 10.76
CA SER A 15 5.68 0.38 11.38
C SER A 15 4.39 1.15 11.07
N LEU A 16 3.57 0.64 10.14
CA LEU A 16 2.34 1.28 9.71
C LEU A 16 1.18 1.01 10.66
N ASP A 17 0.19 1.91 10.61
CA ASP A 17 -1.10 1.72 11.29
C ASP A 17 -2.03 0.85 10.45
N GLU A 18 -2.45 -0.29 11.00
CA GLU A 18 -3.29 -1.27 10.32
C GLU A 18 -4.70 -0.73 10.02
N GLY A 19 -5.26 0.10 10.89
CA GLY A 19 -6.58 0.69 10.69
C GLY A 19 -6.58 1.66 9.50
N GLU A 20 -5.56 2.51 9.41
CA GLU A 20 -5.38 3.41 8.27
C GLU A 20 -5.12 2.65 6.97
N ILE A 21 -4.32 1.55 7.00
CA ILE A 21 -4.14 0.66 5.84
C ILE A 21 -5.50 0.14 5.37
N LEU A 22 -6.34 -0.36 6.27
CA LEU A 22 -7.65 -0.90 5.92
C LEU A 22 -8.54 0.17 5.28
N CYS A 23 -8.61 1.37 5.87
CA CYS A 23 -9.37 2.48 5.29
C CYS A 23 -8.88 2.80 3.87
N GLY A 24 -7.57 2.94 3.69
CA GLY A 24 -6.99 3.20 2.37
C GLY A 24 -7.30 2.09 1.37
N TYR A 25 -7.17 0.83 1.78
CA TYR A 25 -7.44 -0.33 0.94
C TYR A 25 -8.86 -0.34 0.39
N LEU A 26 -9.85 -0.08 1.25
CA LEU A 26 -11.26 -0.04 0.85
C LEU A 26 -11.53 1.06 -0.19
N ASP A 27 -10.96 2.25 -0.01
CA ASP A 27 -11.11 3.35 -0.96
C ASP A 27 -10.35 3.10 -2.28
N GLY A 28 -9.18 2.45 -2.20
CA GLY A 28 -8.42 2.02 -3.37
C GLY A 28 -9.17 0.97 -4.18
N MET A 29 -9.84 0.03 -3.52
CA MET A 29 -10.63 -1.04 -4.16
C MET A 29 -11.79 -0.51 -5.00
N THR A 30 -12.28 0.70 -4.74
CA THR A 30 -13.32 1.36 -5.55
C THR A 30 -12.76 2.32 -6.60
N GLY A 31 -11.44 2.48 -6.69
CA GLY A 31 -10.79 3.42 -7.60
C GLY A 31 -10.93 4.88 -7.17
N SER A 32 -11.23 5.14 -5.89
CA SER A 32 -11.42 6.49 -5.38
C SER A 32 -10.12 7.31 -5.49
N PRO A 33 -10.18 8.59 -5.89
CA PRO A 33 -8.99 9.43 -5.95
C PRO A 33 -8.42 9.66 -4.55
N CYS A 34 -7.08 9.75 -4.45
CA CYS A 34 -6.36 9.97 -3.20
C CYS A 34 -5.56 11.27 -3.25
N THR A 35 -5.84 12.20 -2.33
CA THR A 35 -5.05 13.42 -2.15
C THR A 35 -3.89 13.15 -1.20
N LEU A 36 -2.69 12.94 -1.75
CA LEU A 36 -1.51 12.55 -0.94
C LEU A 36 -1.17 13.51 0.22
N ALA A 37 -1.55 14.78 0.13
CA ALA A 37 -1.29 15.78 1.17
C ALA A 37 -2.24 15.66 2.39
N GLU A 38 -3.31 14.89 2.28
CA GLU A 38 -4.40 14.80 3.27
C GLU A 38 -4.48 13.43 3.94
N VAL A 39 -3.57 12.51 3.57
CA VAL A 39 -3.59 11.12 4.03
C VAL A 39 -2.25 10.75 4.67
N SER A 40 -2.25 9.71 5.50
CA SER A 40 -1.03 9.16 6.05
C SER A 40 -0.31 8.23 5.06
N ARG A 41 0.93 7.88 5.38
CA ARG A 41 1.68 6.84 4.65
C ARG A 41 1.02 5.46 4.76
N SER A 42 0.43 5.14 5.91
CA SER A 42 -0.29 3.88 6.17
C SER A 42 -1.51 3.78 5.25
N TYR A 43 -2.32 4.84 5.20
CA TYR A 43 -3.47 4.94 4.31
C TYR A 43 -3.04 4.81 2.85
N TRP A 44 -2.02 5.56 2.43
CA TRP A 44 -1.55 5.50 1.05
C TRP A 44 -1.05 4.11 0.66
N HIS A 45 -0.38 3.38 1.56
CA HIS A 45 0.00 1.99 1.34
C HIS A 45 -1.21 1.10 1.05
N GLY A 46 -2.23 1.16 1.91
CA GLY A 46 -3.49 0.43 1.71
C GLY A 46 -4.15 0.77 0.39
N TRP A 47 -4.30 2.06 0.09
CA TRP A 47 -4.91 2.56 -1.14
C TRP A 47 -4.24 2.03 -2.40
N ARG A 48 -2.91 1.98 -2.41
CA ARG A 48 -2.15 1.42 -3.54
C ARG A 48 -2.42 -0.05 -3.76
N ASN A 49 -2.53 -0.84 -2.68
CA ASN A 49 -2.87 -2.26 -2.80
C ASN A 49 -4.32 -2.43 -3.26
N GLY A 50 -5.24 -1.59 -2.75
CA GLY A 50 -6.63 -1.58 -3.17
C GLY A 50 -6.81 -1.29 -4.66
N LEU A 51 -6.06 -0.32 -5.21
CA LEU A 51 -6.12 -0.03 -6.66
C LEU A 51 -5.68 -1.22 -7.52
N VAL A 52 -4.64 -1.94 -7.08
CA VAL A 52 -4.16 -3.13 -7.78
C VAL A 52 -5.23 -4.22 -7.76
N ASP A 53 -5.72 -4.57 -6.58
CA ASP A 53 -6.69 -5.65 -6.39
C ASP A 53 -8.05 -5.31 -7.05
N GLY A 54 -8.39 -4.02 -7.10
CA GLY A 54 -9.57 -3.51 -7.82
C GLY A 54 -9.40 -3.47 -9.34
N GLY A 55 -8.22 -3.79 -9.88
CA GLY A 55 -7.94 -3.82 -11.31
C GLY A 55 -7.76 -2.44 -11.96
N PHE A 56 -7.51 -1.40 -11.17
CA PHE A 56 -7.29 -0.03 -11.66
C PHE A 56 -5.83 0.23 -12.05
N THR A 57 -4.89 -0.57 -11.53
CA THR A 57 -3.47 -0.43 -11.84
C THR A 57 -2.72 -1.75 -11.63
N GLU A 58 -1.46 -1.78 -12.06
CA GLU A 58 -0.56 -2.92 -11.88
C GLU A 58 0.36 -2.72 -10.68
N ARG A 59 0.83 -3.83 -10.09
CA ARG A 59 1.83 -3.80 -9.02
C ARG A 59 3.13 -3.18 -9.51
N ASP A 60 3.71 -2.30 -8.70
CA ASP A 60 5.04 -1.74 -8.99
C ASP A 60 6.17 -2.49 -8.28
N GLY A 61 7.41 -2.09 -8.57
CA GLY A 61 8.61 -2.69 -7.99
C GLY A 61 8.61 -2.76 -6.44
N PRO A 62 8.32 -1.66 -5.73
CA PRO A 62 8.08 -1.65 -4.28
C PRO A 62 7.11 -2.73 -3.78
N GLN A 63 5.92 -2.84 -4.38
CA GLN A 63 4.91 -3.84 -3.98
C GLN A 63 5.43 -5.27 -4.21
N LEU A 64 6.07 -5.52 -5.35
CA LEU A 64 6.66 -6.83 -5.66
C LEU A 64 7.78 -7.21 -4.69
N ARG A 65 8.62 -6.25 -4.26
CA ARG A 65 9.68 -6.49 -3.26
C ARG A 65 9.11 -6.83 -1.88
N LEU A 66 8.04 -6.16 -1.47
CA LEU A 66 7.36 -6.45 -0.21
C LEU A 66 6.67 -7.82 -0.25
N GLU A 67 5.94 -8.12 -1.33
CA GLU A 67 5.26 -9.41 -1.55
C GLU A 67 6.25 -10.58 -1.47
N ALA A 68 7.41 -10.47 -2.14
CA ALA A 68 8.44 -11.50 -2.12
C ALA A 68 8.96 -11.79 -0.69
N GLN A 69 9.04 -10.78 0.17
CA GLN A 69 9.45 -10.99 1.56
C GLN A 69 8.38 -11.73 2.37
N PHE A 70 7.10 -11.40 2.19
CA PHE A 70 6.01 -12.12 2.85
C PHE A 70 5.93 -13.57 2.37
N TRP A 71 6.15 -13.82 1.08
CA TRP A 71 6.26 -15.16 0.53
C TRP A 71 7.37 -15.97 1.22
N ALA A 72 8.56 -15.36 1.38
CA ALA A 72 9.69 -16.01 2.04
C ALA A 72 9.43 -16.40 3.51
N LEU A 73 8.54 -15.70 4.23
CA LEU A 73 8.13 -16.07 5.59
C LEU A 73 7.15 -17.24 5.66
N SER A 74 6.52 -17.58 4.53
CA SER A 74 5.48 -18.61 4.44
C SER A 74 6.04 -19.97 3.99
N THR A 75 7.37 -20.08 3.89
CA THR A 75 8.14 -21.26 3.45
C THR A 75 9.03 -21.74 4.58
#